data_AF-A0A7S4QAZ9-F1
#
_entry.id   AF-A0A7S4QAZ9-F1
#
_cell.length_a   1.000
_cell.length_b   1.000
_cell.length_c   1.000
_cell.angle_alpha   90.00
_cell.angle_beta   90.00
_cell.angle_gamma   90.00
#
_symmetry.space_group_name_H-M   'P 1'
#
loop_
_entity.id
_entity.type
_entity.pdbx_description
1 polymer ?
#
loop_
_entity_poly.entity_id
_entity_poly.type
_entity_poly.pdbx_seq_one_letter_code
_entity_poly.pdbx_strand_id
1 'polypeptide(L)'
;YPGFGDPTFTTAVQLEFWDGYKWRQDEVLGPFGHGGWNETRPQDGYAWRLSNYDLILESWRVYELQLFESRTCGNLGFMQRELGLPIDSNMKLPFSQQETQCRLKVGSCGPLTHDKNIGTAWQSSCKACQKDDAWVGLLFSDGPREVRCFKLIQSGELRYRVDAVE
;
A
#
# COMPACT_ATOMS: atom_id res chain seq x y z
N TYR A 1 -20.41 -10.22 -25.65
CA TYR A 1 -19.68 -11.49 -25.52
C TYR A 1 -20.49 -12.44 -24.65
N PRO A 2 -21.13 -13.48 -25.20
CA PRO A 2 -21.84 -14.50 -24.43
C PRO A 2 -20.85 -15.61 -24.06
N GLY A 3 -20.68 -15.92 -22.77
CA GLY A 3 -19.71 -16.94 -22.37
C GLY A 3 -19.43 -17.11 -20.87
N PHE A 4 -20.06 -16.35 -19.99
CA PHE A 4 -20.01 -16.65 -18.57
C PHE A 4 -21.27 -17.43 -18.20
N GLY A 5 -21.10 -18.70 -17.84
CA GLY A 5 -22.17 -19.52 -17.26
C GLY A 5 -22.66 -18.95 -15.94
N ASP A 6 -23.80 -19.47 -15.45
CA ASP A 6 -24.39 -19.03 -14.19
C ASP A 6 -23.35 -19.09 -13.06
N PRO A 7 -23.22 -18.03 -12.23
CA PRO A 7 -22.26 -18.03 -11.14
C PRO A 7 -22.56 -19.17 -10.17
N THR A 8 -21.66 -20.14 -10.10
CA THR A 8 -21.71 -21.18 -9.08
C THR A 8 -21.19 -20.59 -7.76
N PHE A 9 -22.10 -20.41 -6.81
CA PHE A 9 -21.74 -19.97 -5.47
C PHE A 9 -21.11 -21.13 -4.70
N THR A 10 -20.00 -20.87 -3.99
CA THR A 10 -19.45 -21.80 -3.00
C THR A 10 -19.58 -21.19 -1.61
N THR A 11 -19.98 -22.00 -0.64
CA THR A 11 -20.12 -21.60 0.77
C THR A 11 -18.85 -21.83 1.59
N ALA A 12 -17.84 -22.45 0.97
CA ALA A 12 -16.56 -22.74 1.59
C ALA A 12 -15.44 -22.68 0.54
N VAL A 13 -14.24 -22.32 1.00
CA VAL A 13 -13.01 -22.37 0.20
C VAL A 13 -12.02 -23.30 0.87
N GLN A 14 -11.46 -24.24 0.11
CA GLN A 14 -10.35 -25.07 0.55
C GLN A 14 -9.04 -24.32 0.28
N LEU A 15 -8.32 -24.00 1.34
CA LEU A 15 -6.94 -23.54 1.23
C LEU A 15 -6.04 -24.75 1.00
N GLU A 16 -5.18 -24.68 -0.01
CA GLU A 16 -4.16 -25.68 -0.30
C GLU A 16 -2.79 -24.99 -0.38
N PHE A 17 -1.75 -25.65 0.13
CA PHE A 17 -0.36 -25.23 -0.06
C PHE A 17 0.42 -26.29 -0.83
N TRP A 18 1.38 -25.83 -1.63
CA TRP A 18 2.29 -26.70 -2.37
C TRP A 18 3.50 -27.05 -1.51
N ASP A 19 3.76 -28.35 -1.30
CA ASP A 19 4.87 -28.81 -0.45
C ASP A 19 6.15 -29.17 -1.22
N GLY A 20 6.18 -28.93 -2.53
CA GLY A 20 7.27 -29.34 -3.42
C GLY A 20 7.01 -30.62 -4.21
N TYR A 21 6.02 -31.43 -3.82
CA TYR A 21 5.68 -32.70 -4.49
C TYR A 21 4.19 -32.82 -4.81
N LYS A 22 3.31 -32.33 -3.91
CA LYS A 22 1.86 -32.35 -4.08
C LYS A 22 1.20 -31.14 -3.43
N TRP A 23 0.00 -30.82 -3.92
CA TRP A 23 -0.92 -29.94 -3.20
C TRP A 23 -1.36 -30.64 -1.93
N ARG A 24 -1.20 -29.96 -0.79
CA ARG A 24 -1.75 -30.38 0.49
C ARG A 24 -2.86 -29.43 0.89
N GLN A 25 -3.97 -30.03 1.30
CA GLN A 25 -5.08 -29.30 1.90
C GLN A 25 -4.68 -28.84 3.30
N ASP A 26 -4.90 -27.57 3.58
CA ASP A 26 -4.62 -26.95 4.86
C ASP A 26 -5.91 -26.83 5.68
N GLU A 27 -6.77 -25.91 5.25
CA GLU A 27 -7.98 -25.55 5.98
C GLU A 27 -9.13 -25.29 5.01
N VAL A 28 -10.33 -25.72 5.40
CA VAL A 28 -11.57 -25.30 4.74
C VAL A 28 -12.11 -24.11 5.50
N LEU A 29 -12.07 -22.94 4.89
CA LEU A 29 -12.68 -21.74 5.46
C LEU A 29 -14.16 -21.70 5.09
N GLY A 30 -15.02 -21.60 6.09
CA GLY A 30 -16.48 -21.52 5.94
C GLY A 30 -17.22 -21.64 7.29
N PRO A 31 -18.55 -21.48 7.31
CA PRO A 31 -19.41 -21.13 6.18
C PRO A 31 -19.33 -19.63 5.88
N PHE A 32 -18.92 -19.30 4.66
CA PHE A 32 -19.16 -17.97 4.13
C PHE A 32 -20.65 -17.91 3.75
N GLY A 33 -21.38 -16.90 4.22
CA GLY A 33 -22.77 -16.68 3.81
C GLY A 33 -22.88 -16.49 2.28
N HIS A 34 -24.06 -16.18 1.77
CA HIS A 34 -24.27 -15.74 0.38
C HIS A 34 -23.63 -14.36 0.10
N GLY A 35 -22.38 -14.15 0.53
CA GLY A 35 -21.56 -13.01 0.20
C GLY A 35 -20.95 -13.26 -1.17
N GLY A 36 -21.20 -12.35 -2.11
CA GLY A 36 -20.44 -12.33 -3.36
C GLY A 36 -18.95 -12.14 -3.05
N TRP A 37 -18.09 -12.81 -3.81
CA TRP A 37 -16.70 -12.40 -3.94
C TRP A 37 -16.71 -11.02 -4.60
N ASN A 38 -16.72 -9.98 -3.78
CA ASN A 38 -16.54 -8.63 -4.29
C ASN A 38 -15.04 -8.48 -4.55
N GLU A 39 -14.66 -8.28 -5.80
CA GLU A 39 -13.30 -7.88 -6.15
C GLU A 39 -13.03 -6.54 -5.45
N THR A 40 -12.32 -6.59 -4.31
CA THR A 40 -11.97 -5.40 -3.53
C THR A 40 -10.70 -4.73 -4.01
N ARG A 41 -9.99 -5.34 -4.98
CA ARG A 41 -8.83 -4.69 -5.58
C ARG A 41 -9.27 -3.45 -6.35
N PRO A 42 -8.62 -2.31 -6.12
CA PRO A 42 -8.79 -1.14 -6.98
C PRO A 42 -8.56 -1.53 -8.45
N GLN A 43 -9.34 -0.94 -9.35
CA GLN A 43 -9.09 -1.08 -10.78
C GLN A 43 -7.73 -0.49 -11.16
N ASP A 44 -7.21 -0.85 -12.34
CA ASP A 44 -5.93 -0.34 -12.81
C ASP A 44 -5.88 1.20 -12.79
N GLY A 45 -4.76 1.74 -12.32
CA GLY A 45 -4.55 3.18 -12.12
C GLY A 45 -5.28 3.80 -10.92
N TYR A 46 -6.21 3.11 -10.25
CA TYR A 46 -6.89 3.66 -9.06
C TYR A 46 -6.03 3.58 -7.80
N ALA A 47 -4.98 2.76 -7.77
CA ALA A 47 -4.06 2.71 -6.64
C ALA A 47 -2.62 2.63 -7.12
N TRP A 48 -1.76 3.40 -6.46
CA TRP A 48 -0.32 3.36 -6.67
C TRP A 48 0.37 3.28 -5.32
N ARG A 49 1.42 2.47 -5.23
CA ARG A 49 2.27 2.35 -4.05
C ARG A 49 3.73 2.29 -4.47
N LEU A 50 4.62 2.70 -3.56
CA LEU A 50 6.03 2.38 -3.61
C LEU A 50 6.31 1.33 -2.53
N SER A 51 6.96 0.24 -2.91
CA SER A 51 7.42 -0.79 -1.97
C SER A 51 8.93 -0.82 -1.86
N ASN A 52 9.44 -1.34 -0.75
CA ASN A 52 10.86 -1.57 -0.59
C ASN A 52 11.30 -2.75 -1.45
N TYR A 53 12.30 -2.54 -2.32
CA TYR A 53 12.86 -3.62 -3.13
C TYR A 53 13.91 -4.43 -2.37
N ASP A 54 14.65 -3.76 -1.49
CA ASP A 54 15.71 -4.36 -0.68
C ASP A 54 15.29 -4.56 0.78
N LEU A 55 16.08 -5.37 1.49
CA LEU A 55 15.98 -5.56 2.93
C LEU A 55 16.23 -4.23 3.67
N ILE A 56 15.36 -3.90 4.60
CA ILE A 56 15.55 -2.79 5.54
C ILE A 56 15.87 -3.37 6.90
N LEU A 57 17.02 -3.02 7.49
CA LEU A 57 17.53 -3.67 8.71
C LEU A 57 16.60 -3.53 9.92
N GLU A 58 15.92 -2.40 10.06
CA GLU A 58 14.91 -2.17 11.08
C GLU A 58 13.53 -1.96 10.43
N SER A 59 13.13 -0.71 10.18
CA SER A 59 11.81 -0.35 9.64
C SER A 59 11.96 0.75 8.61
N TRP A 60 11.10 0.82 7.60
CA TRP A 60 11.16 1.91 6.63
C TRP A 60 10.60 3.18 7.26
N ARG A 61 11.36 4.29 7.22
CA ARG A 61 10.89 5.61 7.65
C ARG A 61 10.81 6.56 6.47
N VAL A 62 9.60 7.00 6.15
CA VAL A 62 9.29 7.93 5.06
C VAL A 62 8.71 9.20 5.65
N TYR A 63 9.33 10.35 5.34
CA TYR A 63 8.85 11.67 5.74
C TYR A 63 7.84 12.21 4.75
N GLU A 64 8.12 12.10 3.45
CA GLU A 64 7.24 12.62 2.41
C GLU A 64 7.27 11.74 1.16
N LEU A 65 6.11 11.58 0.55
CA LEU A 65 5.90 10.95 -0.74
C LEU A 65 5.03 11.85 -1.60
N GLN A 66 5.50 12.14 -2.81
CA GLN A 66 4.71 12.87 -3.81
C GLN A 66 4.69 12.06 -5.10
N LEU A 67 3.50 11.82 -5.64
CA LEU A 67 3.30 11.15 -6.92
C LEU A 67 2.87 12.18 -7.97
N PHE A 68 3.41 12.05 -9.19
CA PHE A 68 3.18 12.99 -10.29
C PHE A 68 2.77 12.25 -11.56
N GLU A 69 1.74 12.76 -12.23
CA GLU A 69 1.39 12.35 -13.60
C GLU A 69 2.38 12.91 -14.64
N SER A 70 3.18 13.91 -14.25
CA SER A 70 4.24 14.49 -15.09
C SER A 70 5.57 13.77 -14.91
N ARG A 71 6.32 13.65 -16.01
CA ARG A 71 7.71 13.16 -16.02
C ARG A 71 8.71 14.13 -15.39
N THR A 72 8.32 15.37 -15.11
CA THR A 72 9.20 16.41 -14.56
C THR A 72 9.16 16.52 -13.03
N CYS A 73 8.38 15.67 -12.35
CA CYS A 73 8.36 15.54 -10.88
C CYS A 73 8.14 16.88 -10.14
N GLY A 74 7.40 17.83 -10.74
CA GLY A 74 7.14 19.13 -10.11
C GLY A 74 8.28 20.15 -10.17
N ASN A 75 9.24 20.04 -11.10
CA ASN A 75 10.25 21.10 -11.35
C ASN A 75 9.64 22.41 -11.90
N LEU A 76 8.36 22.40 -12.27
CA LEU A 76 7.62 23.57 -12.75
C LEU A 76 6.67 24.04 -11.65
N GLY A 77 7.14 24.81 -10.66
CA GLY A 77 6.44 25.76 -9.73
C GLY A 77 4.98 25.58 -9.27
N PHE A 78 4.30 24.50 -9.64
CA PHE A 78 2.89 24.24 -9.45
C PHE A 78 2.81 23.04 -8.51
N MET A 79 2.56 23.33 -7.24
CA MET A 79 2.19 22.33 -6.25
C MET A 79 0.90 21.65 -6.72
N GLN A 80 1.01 20.44 -7.27
CA GLN A 80 -0.18 19.62 -7.50
C GLN A 80 -0.72 19.18 -6.15
N ARG A 81 -2.05 19.32 -6.01
CA ARG A 81 -2.83 18.87 -4.85
C ARG A 81 -2.68 17.37 -4.72
N GLU A 82 -2.66 16.84 -3.51
CA GLU A 82 -2.69 15.39 -3.32
C GLU A 82 -4.06 14.86 -3.76
N LEU A 83 -4.04 13.93 -4.72
CA LEU A 83 -5.24 13.48 -5.45
C LEU A 83 -5.82 12.18 -4.89
N GLY A 84 -5.35 11.67 -3.75
CA GLY A 84 -5.76 10.36 -3.26
C GLY A 84 -5.79 10.23 -1.74
N LEU A 85 -6.35 9.11 -1.30
CA LEU A 85 -6.35 8.65 0.09
C LEU A 85 -5.03 7.93 0.38
N PRO A 86 -4.25 8.37 1.38
CA PRO A 86 -3.07 7.65 1.85
C PRO A 86 -3.36 6.20 2.22
N ILE A 87 -2.54 5.29 1.72
CA ILE A 87 -2.57 3.85 2.01
C ILE A 87 -1.17 3.37 2.39
N ASP A 88 -1.07 2.40 3.29
CA ASP A 88 0.20 1.86 3.77
C ASP A 88 0.13 0.37 4.18
N SER A 89 1.30 -0.26 4.30
CA SER A 89 1.43 -1.70 4.59
C SER A 89 1.05 -2.11 6.01
N ASN A 90 0.83 -1.13 6.89
CA ASN A 90 0.58 -1.33 8.30
C ASN A 90 -0.59 -0.50 8.81
N MET A 91 -1.59 -0.26 7.96
CA MET A 91 -2.86 0.35 8.34
C MET A 91 -3.53 -0.44 9.47
N LYS A 92 -3.39 0.04 10.71
CA LYS A 92 -4.04 -0.57 11.89
C LYS A 92 -5.44 -0.01 12.18
N LEU A 93 -5.74 1.17 11.67
CA LEU A 93 -7.00 1.89 11.93
C LEU A 93 -7.59 2.44 10.62
N PRO A 94 -8.93 2.57 10.53
CA PRO A 94 -9.57 3.29 9.42
C PRO A 94 -9.06 4.74 9.31
N PHE A 95 -9.04 5.29 8.09
CA PHE A 95 -8.52 6.64 7.80
C PHE A 95 -9.08 7.73 8.73
N SER A 96 -10.39 7.72 9.00
CA SER A 96 -11.05 8.70 9.88
C SER A 96 -10.53 8.67 11.33
N GLN A 97 -9.96 7.55 11.77
CA GLN A 97 -9.35 7.41 13.09
C GLN A 97 -7.85 7.69 13.07
N GLN A 98 -7.19 7.51 11.92
CA GLN A 98 -5.79 7.87 11.73
C GLN A 98 -5.56 9.37 11.94
N GLU A 99 -6.39 10.26 11.36
CA GLU A 99 -6.23 11.71 11.56
C GLU A 99 -6.14 12.13 13.04
N THR A 100 -6.86 11.45 13.94
CA THR A 100 -6.85 11.77 15.37
C THR A 100 -5.69 11.09 16.12
N GLN A 101 -5.31 9.87 15.72
CA GLN A 101 -4.29 9.06 16.40
C GLN A 101 -2.87 9.36 15.93
N CYS A 102 -2.71 9.85 14.71
CA CYS A 102 -1.41 10.08 14.05
C CYS A 102 -0.74 11.41 14.43
N ARG A 103 -1.10 12.00 15.58
CA ARG A 103 -0.45 13.20 16.15
C ARG A 103 1.01 12.99 16.59
N LEU A 104 1.61 11.84 16.28
CA LEU A 104 2.99 11.51 16.63
C LEU A 104 3.96 12.02 15.56
N LYS A 105 5.14 12.50 15.98
CA LYS A 105 6.22 12.89 15.07
C LYS A 105 6.73 11.72 14.22
N VAL A 106 6.59 10.47 14.68
CA VAL A 106 6.93 9.28 13.90
C VAL A 106 5.90 8.20 14.26
N GLY A 107 5.26 7.58 13.27
CA GLY A 107 4.19 6.60 13.53
C GLY A 107 3.78 5.79 12.31
N SER A 108 2.96 4.76 12.52
CA SER A 108 2.51 3.82 11.48
C SER A 108 1.27 4.33 10.73
N CYS A 109 1.33 5.57 10.26
CA CYS A 109 0.20 6.26 9.67
C CYS A 109 0.52 6.78 8.28
N GLY A 110 -0.10 6.20 7.25
CA GLY A 110 0.06 6.62 5.86
C GLY A 110 -0.05 8.14 5.62
N PRO A 111 -0.99 8.87 6.26
CA PRO A 111 -1.11 10.33 6.09
C PRO A 111 0.15 11.13 6.43
N LEU A 112 1.05 10.59 7.27
CA LEU A 112 2.31 11.25 7.61
C LEU A 112 3.30 11.31 6.45
N THR A 113 3.09 10.55 5.37
CA THR A 113 3.89 10.68 4.14
C THR A 113 3.38 11.76 3.21
N HIS A 114 2.30 12.44 3.59
CA HIS A 114 1.46 13.26 2.72
C HIS A 114 1.03 14.57 3.41
N ASP A 115 1.57 14.87 4.59
CA ASP A 115 1.17 16.01 5.42
C ASP A 115 2.00 17.28 5.16
N LYS A 116 3.00 17.22 4.26
CA LYS A 116 3.91 18.32 3.90
C LYS A 116 4.75 18.81 5.07
N ASN A 117 4.92 17.99 6.10
CA ASN A 117 5.73 18.26 7.26
C ASN A 117 6.87 17.23 7.37
N ILE A 118 8.06 17.62 6.93
CA ILE A 118 9.29 16.81 7.09
C ILE A 118 9.70 16.55 8.56
N GLY A 119 9.02 17.16 9.53
CA GLY A 119 9.18 16.88 10.96
C GLY A 119 8.36 15.69 11.46
N THR A 120 7.46 15.17 10.63
CA THR A 120 6.66 13.96 10.84
C THR A 120 7.13 12.84 9.90
N ALA A 121 6.88 11.57 10.26
CA ALA A 121 7.22 10.45 9.39
C ALA A 121 6.30 9.25 9.60
N TRP A 122 5.97 8.59 8.49
CA TRP A 122 5.50 7.23 8.51
C TRP A 122 6.65 6.28 8.85
N GLN A 123 6.37 5.27 9.67
CA GLN A 123 7.28 4.17 9.95
C GLN A 123 6.56 2.83 9.81
N SER A 124 7.13 1.94 8.99
CA SER A 124 6.61 0.58 8.81
C SER A 124 6.62 -0.20 10.13
N SER A 125 5.73 -1.20 10.25
CA SER A 125 5.63 -2.03 11.46
C SER A 125 6.53 -3.25 11.45
N CYS A 126 7.09 -3.60 10.29
CA CYS A 126 8.04 -4.68 10.16
C CYS A 126 9.36 -4.34 10.85
N LYS A 127 10.06 -5.39 11.29
CA LYS A 127 11.44 -5.34 11.77
C LYS A 127 12.25 -6.25 10.85
N ALA A 128 13.37 -5.75 10.34
CA ALA A 128 14.09 -6.43 9.26
C ALA A 128 13.18 -6.67 8.04
N CYS A 129 12.52 -5.61 7.56
CA CYS A 129 11.51 -5.67 6.49
C CYS A 129 12.10 -6.33 5.24
N GLN A 130 11.54 -7.47 4.85
CA GLN A 130 11.88 -8.14 3.60
C GLN A 130 11.36 -7.32 2.43
N LYS A 131 11.80 -7.68 1.22
CA LYS A 131 11.25 -7.11 -0.01
C LYS A 131 9.71 -7.13 0.03
N ASP A 132 9.11 -6.01 -0.35
CA ASP A 132 7.66 -5.75 -0.42
C ASP A 132 6.88 -5.70 0.91
N ASP A 133 7.52 -5.90 2.08
CA ASP A 133 6.84 -5.84 3.39
C ASP A 133 6.40 -4.41 3.76
N ALA A 134 7.18 -3.41 3.34
CA ALA A 134 6.98 -2.01 3.64
C ALA A 134 6.57 -1.26 2.38
N TRP A 135 5.39 -0.64 2.40
CA TRP A 135 4.91 0.16 1.28
C TRP A 135 4.01 1.31 1.73
N VAL A 136 4.04 2.39 0.96
CA VAL A 136 3.19 3.59 1.11
C VAL A 136 2.69 4.03 -0.26
N GLY A 137 1.51 4.65 -0.31
CA GLY A 137 0.89 5.00 -1.58
C GLY A 137 -0.38 5.82 -1.46
N LEU A 138 -1.05 5.98 -2.61
CA LEU A 138 -2.31 6.69 -2.75
C LEU A 138 -3.37 5.82 -3.45
N LEU A 139 -4.59 5.89 -2.94
CA LEU A 139 -5.81 5.39 -3.57
C LEU A 139 -6.61 6.57 -4.13
N PHE A 140 -6.82 6.60 -5.44
CA PHE A 140 -7.53 7.64 -6.17
C PHE A 140 -9.00 7.31 -6.28
N SER A 141 -9.85 7.98 -5.50
CA SER A 141 -11.31 7.73 -5.51
C SER A 141 -12.03 8.43 -6.65
N ASP A 142 -11.38 9.40 -7.31
CA ASP A 142 -11.97 10.24 -8.36
C ASP A 142 -11.69 9.75 -9.79
N GLY A 143 -10.83 8.74 -9.96
CA GLY A 143 -10.52 8.12 -11.26
C GLY A 143 -9.12 7.52 -11.31
N PRO A 144 -8.79 6.75 -12.37
CA PRO A 144 -7.48 6.18 -12.54
C PRO A 144 -6.44 7.26 -12.86
N ARG A 145 -5.23 7.10 -12.35
CA ARG A 145 -4.09 8.02 -12.54
C ARG A 145 -2.90 7.28 -13.13
N GLU A 146 -2.21 7.91 -14.07
CA GLU A 146 -0.96 7.39 -14.61
C GLU A 146 0.21 8.09 -13.92
N VAL A 147 0.78 7.47 -12.88
CA VAL A 147 1.95 8.01 -12.20
C VAL A 147 3.18 7.81 -13.07
N ARG A 148 3.87 8.91 -13.39
CA ARG A 148 5.07 8.91 -14.25
C ARG A 148 6.34 9.33 -13.51
N CYS A 149 6.20 9.95 -12.35
CA CYS A 149 7.32 10.26 -11.48
C CYS A 149 6.89 10.31 -10.02
N PHE A 150 7.84 10.13 -9.11
CA PHE A 150 7.66 10.35 -7.68
C PHE A 150 8.81 11.17 -7.08
N LYS A 151 8.56 11.78 -5.93
CA LYS A 151 9.58 12.29 -5.01
C LYS A 151 9.40 11.60 -3.67
N LEU A 152 10.50 11.11 -3.11
CA LEU A 152 10.53 10.41 -1.83
C LEU A 152 11.55 11.08 -0.91
N ILE A 153 11.11 11.45 0.29
CA ILE A 153 11.97 11.88 1.39
C ILE A 153 11.91 10.79 2.44
N GLN A 154 13.03 10.10 2.67
CA GLN A 154 13.15 9.00 3.63
C GLN A 154 14.33 9.24 4.59
N SER A 155 14.46 8.38 5.60
CA SER A 155 15.58 8.45 6.55
C SER A 155 16.95 8.41 5.88
N GLY A 156 17.88 9.24 6.38
CA GLY A 156 19.28 9.15 6.02
C GLY A 156 19.99 7.96 6.67
N GLU A 157 19.44 7.43 7.77
CA GLU A 157 20.00 6.30 8.50
C GLU A 157 19.79 4.98 7.75
N LEU A 158 20.88 4.24 7.50
CA LEU A 158 20.86 2.96 6.77
C LEU A 158 19.88 1.93 7.34
N ARG A 159 19.65 1.95 8.65
CA ARG A 159 18.74 1.00 9.31
C ARG A 159 17.27 1.29 9.03
N TYR A 160 16.94 2.51 8.60
CA TYR A 160 15.58 2.99 8.46
C TYR A 160 15.20 3.38 7.02
N ARG A 161 16.00 2.97 6.04
CA ARG A 161 15.83 3.36 4.64
C ARG A 161 16.01 2.16 3.73
N VAL A 162 15.53 2.30 2.51
CA VAL A 162 15.77 1.36 1.42
C VAL A 162 16.60 2.04 0.33
N ASP A 163 17.52 1.29 -0.28
CA ASP A 163 18.36 1.81 -1.36
C ASP A 163 17.67 1.72 -2.74
N ALA A 164 16.74 0.77 -2.93
CA ALA A 164 15.87 0.66 -4.10
C ALA A 164 14.38 0.50 -3.74
N VAL A 165 13.51 1.07 -4.58
CA VAL A 165 12.04 0.97 -4.47
C VAL A 165 11.45 0.42 -5.76
N GLU A 166 10.29 -0.23 -5.66
CA GLU A 166 9.46 -0.72 -6.78
C GLU A 166 8.09 -0.06 -6.79
#